data_AF-A0A9D8E4V3-F1
#
_entry.id   AF-A0A9D8E4V3-F1
#
_cell.length_a   1.000
_cell.length_b   1.000
_cell.length_c   1.000
_cell.angle_alpha   90.00
_cell.angle_beta   90.00
_cell.angle_gamma   90.00
#
_symmetry.space_group_name_H-M   'P 1'
#
loop_
_entity.id
_entity.type
_entity.pdbx_description
1 polymer ?
#
loop_
_entity_poly.entity_id
_entity_poly.type
_entity_poly.pdbx_seq_one_letter_code
_entity_poly.pdbx_strand_id
1 'polypeptide(L)' 'MTPRAIVIDTDPGQDDAVALLLALASPELEVVGVTAVAGNVP' A
#
# COMPACT_ATOMS: atom_id res chain seq x y z
N MET A 1 19.06 8.50 4.32
CA MET A 1 18.22 8.96 3.19
C MET A 1 16.83 9.21 3.75
N THR A 2 16.11 10.23 3.29
CA THR A 2 14.72 10.48 3.73
C THR A 2 13.80 9.44 3.10
N PRO A 3 12.93 8.75 3.86
CA PRO A 3 11.95 7.82 3.29
C PRO A 3 11.06 8.52 2.25
N ARG A 4 10.66 7.78 1.21
CA ARG A 4 9.78 8.31 0.18
C ARG A 4 8.34 8.25 0.68
N ALA A 5 7.73 9.43 0.85
CA ALA A 5 6.30 9.54 1.14
C ALA A 5 5.47 9.01 -0.05
N ILE A 6 4.55 8.08 0.22
CA ILE A 6 3.68 7.47 -0.79
C ILE A 6 2.23 7.34 -0.29
N VAL A 7 1.29 7.36 -1.24
CA VAL A 7 -0.09 6.92 -1.05
C VAL A 7 -0.28 5.62 -1.82
N ILE A 8 -0.97 4.65 -1.23
CA ILE A 8 -1.31 3.38 -1.87
C ILE A 8 -2.80 3.38 -2.19
N ASP A 9 -3.13 3.28 -3.48
CA ASP A 9 -4.50 3.05 -3.97
C ASP A 9 -4.58 1.61 -4.50
N THR A 10 -5.54 0.82 -4.01
CA THR A 10 -5.61 -0.63 -4.28
C THR A 10 -7.06 -1.14 -4.21
N ASP A 11 -7.40 -2.17 -4.99
CA ASP A 11 -8.61 -2.96 -4.90
C ASP A 11 -8.39 -4.20 -4.00
N PRO A 12 -8.73 -4.15 -2.70
CA PRO A 12 -8.13 -5.04 -1.70
C PRO A 12 -8.27 -6.54 -1.98
N GLY A 13 -7.22 -7.15 -2.52
CA GLY A 13 -7.03 -8.59 -2.70
C GLY A 13 -6.03 -9.21 -1.72
N GLN A 14 -5.79 -10.52 -1.85
CA GLN A 14 -4.79 -11.23 -1.04
C GLN A 14 -3.37 -10.74 -1.35
N ASP A 15 -3.07 -10.48 -2.62
CA ASP A 15 -1.81 -9.95 -3.09
C ASP A 15 -1.59 -8.50 -2.65
N ASP A 16 -2.62 -7.67 -2.65
CA ASP A 16 -2.56 -6.30 -2.12
C ASP A 16 -2.27 -6.26 -0.63
N ALA A 17 -2.85 -7.18 0.14
CA ALA A 17 -2.56 -7.30 1.56
C ALA A 17 -1.07 -7.58 1.82
N VAL A 18 -0.47 -8.47 1.02
CA VAL A 18 0.97 -8.74 1.10
C VAL A 18 1.79 -7.51 0.68
N ALA A 19 1.41 -6.84 -0.41
CA ALA A 19 2.08 -5.63 -0.88
C ALA A 19 2.02 -4.50 0.16
N LEU A 20 0.88 -4.31 0.82
CA LEU A 20 0.70 -3.32 1.88
C LEU A 20 1.57 -3.64 3.10
N LEU A 21 1.64 -4.90 3.52
CA LEU A 21 2.52 -5.33 4.62
C LEU A 21 3.99 -5.10 4.29
N LEU A 22 4.43 -5.40 3.06
CA LEU A 22 5.78 -5.13 2.60
C LEU A 22 6.09 -3.63 2.57
N ALA A 23 5.16 -2.81 2.08
CA ALA A 23 5.31 -1.36 2.05
C ALA A 23 5.43 -0.75 3.45
N LEU A 24 4.61 -1.21 4.39
CA LEU A 24 4.64 -0.77 5.79
C LEU A 24 5.90 -1.22 6.55
N ALA A 25 6.50 -2.35 6.15
CA ALA A 25 7.73 -2.85 6.75
C ALA A 25 9.00 -2.22 6.15
N SER A 26 8.90 -1.50 5.02
CA SER A 26 10.06 -0.93 4.34
C SER A 26 10.55 0.36 5.01
N PRO A 27 11.82 0.45 5.42
CA PRO A 27 12.40 1.70 5.94
C PRO A 27 12.62 2.75 4.83
N GLU A 28 12.42 2.37 3.57
CA GLU A 28 12.57 3.27 2.41
C GLU A 28 11.29 4.05 2.12
N LEU A 29 10.15 3.64 2.68
CA LEU A 29 8.83 4.18 2.38
C LEU A 29 8.18 4.78 3.64
N GLU A 30 7.47 5.88 3.44
CA GLU A 30 6.56 6.46 4.43
C GLU A 30 5.15 6.42 3.84
N VAL A 31 4.34 5.45 4.27
CA VAL A 31 2.95 5.32 3.81
C VAL A 31 2.10 6.37 4.53
N VAL A 32 1.78 7.46 3.83
CA VAL A 32 1.02 8.60 4.41
C VAL A 32 -0.49 8.47 4.21
N GLY A 33 -0.93 7.50 3.41
CA GLY A 33 -2.35 7.22 3.19
C GLY A 33 -2.58 5.94 2.40
N VAL A 34 -3.75 5.34 2.61
CA VAL A 34 -4.24 4.20 1.85
C VAL A 34 -5.67 4.51 1.40
N THR A 35 -5.94 4.34 0.12
CA THR A 35 -7.27 4.47 -0.49
C THR A 35 -7.67 3.15 -1.13
N ALA A 36 -8.97 2.88 -1.14
CA ALA A 36 -9.53 1.69 -1.74
C ALA A 36 -10.32 2.06 -3.00
N VAL A 37 -10.10 1.30 -4.06
CA VAL A 37 -10.85 1.38 -5.32
C VAL A 37 -11.59 0.05 -5.53
N ALA A 38 -12.74 0.08 -6.20
CA ALA A 38 -13.44 -1.16 -6.57
C ALA A 38 -12.71 -1.86 -7.72
N GLY A 39 -12.62 -3.19 -7.69
CA GLY A 39 -11.91 -3.94 -8.72
C GLY A 39 -12.31 -5.40 -8.80
N ASN A 40 -11.33 -6.29 -8.64
CA ASN A 40 -11.44 -7.75 -8.79
C ASN A 40 -12.36 -8.45 -7.77
N VAL A 41 -12.65 -7.84 -6.62
CA VAL A 41 -13.53 -8.36 -5.55
C VAL A 41 -14.77 -7.43 -5.40
N PRO A 42 -15.98 -7.97 -5.14
CA PRO A 42 -17.22 -7.17 -5.07
C PRO A 42 -17.26 -6.15 -3.92
#